data_AF-A0A5J4R564-F1
#
_entry.id   AF-A0A5J4R564-F1
#
_cell.length_a   1.000
_cell.length_b   1.000
_cell.length_c   1.000
_cell.angle_alpha   90.00
_cell.angle_beta   90.00
_cell.angle_gamma   90.00
#
_symmetry.space_group_name_H-M   'P 1'
#
loop_
_entity.id
_entity.type
_entity.pdbx_description
1 polymer ?
#
loop_
_entity_poly.entity_id
_entity_poly.type
_entity_poly.pdbx_seq_one_letter_code
_entity_poly.pdbx_strand_id
1 'polypeptide(L)' 'MEQAYIHGQTFDKIDFRENYLVKGEYENCTFKNCDFSNSDLSNIKFFECGFIACKVWLN' A
#
# COMPACT_ATOMS: atom_id res chain seq x y z
N MET A 1 -2.77 18.40 -10.74
CA MET A 1 -3.61 17.30 -10.23
C MET A 1 -3.09 16.98 -8.85
N GLU A 2 -3.97 16.94 -7.87
CA GLU A 2 -3.61 16.72 -6.46
C GLU A 2 -3.31 15.22 -6.25
N GLN A 3 -2.21 14.92 -5.57
CA GLN A 3 -1.88 13.53 -5.22
C GLN A 3 -2.84 13.06 -4.13
N ALA A 4 -3.19 11.76 -4.11
CA ALA A 4 -4.07 11.24 -3.07
C ALA A 4 -3.37 11.33 -1.70
N TYR A 5 -4.11 11.71 -0.67
CA TYR A 5 -3.66 11.65 0.72
C TYR A 5 -4.61 10.76 1.52
N ILE A 6 -4.09 9.64 2.02
CA ILE A 6 -4.85 8.63 2.76
C ILE A 6 -4.28 8.56 4.18
N HIS A 7 -5.12 8.72 5.19
CA HIS A 7 -4.71 8.73 6.59
C HIS A 7 -5.49 7.70 7.42
N GLY A 8 -4.80 6.97 8.30
CA GLY A 8 -5.42 6.15 9.36
C GLY A 8 -6.19 4.92 8.88
N GLN A 9 -6.08 4.53 7.61
CA GLN A 9 -6.89 3.45 7.04
C GLN A 9 -6.25 2.06 7.25
N THR A 10 -7.10 1.05 7.41
CA THR A 10 -6.68 -0.35 7.40
C THR A 10 -7.11 -1.04 6.11
N PHE A 11 -6.15 -1.67 5.43
CA PHE A 11 -6.34 -2.49 4.25
C PHE A 11 -6.06 -3.94 4.65
N ASP A 12 -7.03 -4.85 4.53
CA ASP A 12 -6.90 -6.26 4.93
C ASP A 12 -7.23 -7.21 3.79
N LYS A 13 -6.36 -8.20 3.56
CA LYS A 13 -6.51 -9.28 2.55
C LYS A 13 -6.71 -8.79 1.12
N ILE A 14 -6.01 -7.72 0.74
CA ILE A 14 -6.07 -7.15 -0.62
C ILE A 14 -4.90 -7.64 -1.46
N ASP A 15 -5.20 -8.09 -2.67
CA ASP A 15 -4.23 -8.38 -3.72
C ASP A 15 -3.96 -7.11 -4.55
N PHE A 16 -2.87 -6.40 -4.23
CA PHE A 16 -2.48 -5.14 -4.89
C PHE A 16 -1.77 -5.38 -6.23
N ARG A 17 -1.59 -6.64 -6.64
CA ARG A 17 -1.06 -7.01 -7.96
C ARG A 17 -2.09 -6.78 -9.07
N GLU A 18 -3.36 -7.00 -8.74
CA GLU A 18 -4.51 -6.78 -9.62
C GLU A 18 -5.24 -5.46 -9.30
N ASN A 19 -5.12 -4.97 -8.06
CA ASN A 19 -5.77 -3.77 -7.58
C ASN A 19 -4.74 -2.72 -7.18
N TYR A 20 -4.07 -2.07 -8.14
CA TYR A 20 -2.97 -1.17 -7.81
C TYR A 20 -3.33 -0.11 -6.77
N LEU A 21 -2.39 0.13 -5.86
CA LEU A 21 -2.51 1.20 -4.88
C LEU A 21 -2.55 2.55 -5.60
N VAL A 22 -3.42 3.46 -5.16
CA VAL A 22 -3.50 4.81 -5.74
C VAL A 22 -2.20 5.55 -5.44
N LYS A 23 -1.60 6.18 -6.45
CA LYS A 23 -0.38 6.99 -6.28
C LYS A 23 -0.66 8.19 -5.37
N GLY A 24 0.17 8.36 -4.34
CA GLY A 24 -0.07 9.35 -3.30
C GLY A 24 0.66 9.05 -2.00
N GLU A 25 0.23 9.75 -0.95
CA GLU A 25 0.80 9.65 0.39
C GLU A 25 -0.16 8.88 1.30
N TYR A 26 0.37 7.89 2.01
CA TYR A 26 -0.33 7.09 3.00
C TYR A 26 0.32 7.36 4.35
N GLU A 27 -0.45 7.84 5.32
CA GLU A 27 0.01 8.20 6.65
C GLU A 27 -0.75 7.41 7.72
N ASN A 28 -0.04 6.85 8.70
CA ASN A 28 -0.65 6.10 9.81
C ASN A 28 -1.61 4.97 9.37
N CYS A 29 -1.38 4.40 8.18
CA CYS A 29 -2.20 3.32 7.63
C CYS A 29 -1.65 1.94 8.03
N THR A 30 -2.52 0.93 8.06
CA THR A 30 -2.15 -0.47 8.30
C THR A 30 -2.52 -1.34 7.10
N PHE A 31 -1.54 -2.02 6.51
CA PHE A 31 -1.73 -3.04 5.49
C PHE A 31 -1.56 -4.41 6.14
N LYS A 32 -2.56 -5.29 6.01
CA LYS A 32 -2.60 -6.58 6.68
C LYS A 32 -2.94 -7.68 5.68
N ASN A 33 -2.17 -8.77 5.67
CA ASN A 33 -2.39 -9.91 4.78
C ASN A 33 -2.47 -9.51 3.29
N CYS A 34 -1.81 -8.43 2.89
CA CYS A 34 -1.87 -7.91 1.53
C CYS A 34 -0.75 -8.49 0.65
N ASP A 35 -0.98 -8.55 -0.65
CA ASP A 35 0.02 -8.97 -1.63
C ASP A 35 0.44 -7.79 -2.51
N PHE A 36 1.67 -7.31 -2.35
CA PHE A 36 2.27 -6.26 -3.15
C PHE A 36 3.30 -6.81 -4.16
N SER A 37 3.43 -8.14 -4.30
CA SER A 37 4.44 -8.73 -5.19
C SER A 37 4.23 -8.28 -6.64
N ASN A 38 5.26 -7.72 -7.28
CA ASN A 38 5.19 -7.13 -8.63
C ASN A 38 4.30 -5.88 -8.76
N SER A 39 3.87 -5.26 -7.65
CA SER A 39 3.13 -3.99 -7.70
C SER A 39 4.06 -2.81 -7.98
N ASP A 40 3.62 -1.88 -8.84
CA ASP A 40 4.32 -0.59 -9.03
C ASP A 40 4.06 0.31 -7.81
N LEU A 41 5.05 0.36 -6.91
CA LEU A 41 5.03 1.25 -5.74
C LEU A 41 5.69 2.61 -6.01
N SER A 42 6.05 2.90 -7.27
CA SER A 42 6.63 4.20 -7.62
C SER A 42 5.66 5.34 -7.37
N ASN A 43 6.18 6.45 -6.85
CA ASN A 43 5.41 7.65 -6.52
C ASN A 43 4.31 7.41 -5.46
N ILE A 44 4.49 6.38 -4.63
CA ILE A 44 3.75 6.20 -3.38
C ILE A 44 4.70 6.47 -2.23
N LYS A 45 4.24 7.25 -1.24
CA LYS A 45 4.97 7.49 0.00
C LYS A 45 4.18 6.90 1.16
N PHE A 46 4.90 6.23 2.05
CA PHE A 46 4.34 5.68 3.28
C PHE A 46 4.99 6.38 4.48
N PHE A 47 4.17 6.97 5.35
CA PHE A 47 4.58 7.61 6.59
C PHE A 47 3.90 6.88 7.76
N GLU A 48 4.69 6.41 8.73
CA GLU A 48 4.16 5.73 9.93
C GLU A 48 3.20 4.56 9.62
N CYS A 49 3.37 3.88 8.48
CA CYS A 49 2.49 2.80 8.07
C CYS A 49 2.99 1.43 8.56
N GLY A 50 2.06 0.58 8.99
CA GLY A 50 2.32 -0.81 9.36
C GLY A 50 2.05 -1.78 8.20
N PHE A 51 2.95 -2.75 7.99
CA PHE A 51 2.77 -3.84 7.03
C PHE A 51 2.85 -5.19 7.76
N ILE A 52 1.72 -5.88 7.90
CA ILE A 52 1.59 -7.08 8.74
C ILE A 52 1.24 -8.28 7.86
N ALA A 53 2.11 -9.29 7.85
CA ALA A 53 1.93 -10.50 7.04
C ALA A 53 1.70 -10.21 5.54
N CYS A 54 2.30 -9.13 5.04
CA CYS A 54 2.23 -8.77 3.63
C CYS A 54 3.35 -9.43 2.83
N LYS A 55 3.08 -9.72 1.55
CA LYS A 55 4.10 -10.13 0.58
C LYS A 55 4.58 -8.92 -0.19
N VAL A 56 5.90 -8.72 -0.27
CA VAL A 56 6.52 -7.54 -0.90
C VAL A 56 7.65 -7.90 -1.88
N TRP A 57 8.04 -9.17 -1.95
CA TRP A 57 9.18 -9.61 -2.76
C TRP A 57 8.78 -9.79 -4.23
N LEU A 58 9.70 -9.45 -5.11
CA LEU A 58 9.70 -9.84 -6.52
C LEU A 58 10.41 -11.20 -6.62
N ASN A 59 9.89 -12.10 -7.45
CA ASN A 59 10.71 -13.21 -7.96
C ASN A 59 11.62 -12.65 -9.05
#